data_AF-A0A2G6F858-F1
#
_entry.id   AF-A0A2G6F858-F1
#
_cell.length_a   1.000
_cell.length_b   1.000
_cell.length_c   1.000
_cell.angle_alpha   90.00
_cell.angle_beta   90.00
_cell.angle_gamma   90.00
#
_symmetry.space_group_name_H-M   'P 1'
#
loop_
_entity.id
_entity.type
_entity.pdbx_description
1 polymer ?
#
loop_
_entity_poly.entity_id
_entity_poly.type
_entity_poly.pdbx_seq_one_letter_code
_entity_poly.pdbx_strand_id
1 'polypeptide(L)'
;MLREGFYFLYKLAQSSVFGGFILCLLLAFWLLGIQSGLRADLLFGCVLVVQILLVVFQFESKKEAKVIGLFHLVGTAMEVFKTSAAIGSWSYAHIGFFAIGNVPLFTGFMYASVGSFIARCWRILQFKFENYPPFWQTVVLSVLIYANFFTHHYLPDIRSVLFLLAGVVYGRTFIHFKVYQKQWRIPLLLACGLAAAVIFFAENVGTFSRYWVYPNQVDGWHMVPLGKFGSWFLLLILSFVLVTLVHRDKLYLRTDCEKS
;
A
#
# COMPACT_ATOMS: atom_id res chain seq x y z
N MET A 1 16.75 17.19 18.77
CA MET A 1 15.43 16.67 18.32
C MET A 1 15.09 17.09 16.90
N LEU A 2 15.24 18.37 16.52
CA LEU A 2 14.96 18.87 15.16
C LEU A 2 15.67 18.11 14.03
N ARG A 3 16.99 17.86 14.16
CA ARG A 3 17.74 17.09 13.14
C ARG A 3 17.22 15.66 12.96
N GLU A 4 16.88 14.96 14.05
CA GLU A 4 16.28 13.62 13.97
C GLU A 4 14.94 13.65 13.23
N GLY A 5 14.07 14.60 13.56
CA GLY A 5 12.79 14.77 12.85
C GLY A 5 12.97 15.04 11.36
N PHE A 6 13.91 15.89 10.98
CA PHE A 6 14.22 16.15 9.57
C PHE A 6 14.70 14.89 8.83
N TYR A 7 15.65 14.15 9.39
CA TYR A 7 16.13 12.90 8.77
C TYR A 7 15.05 11.83 8.71
N PHE A 8 14.13 11.79 9.68
CA PHE A 8 12.99 10.89 9.63
C PHE A 8 12.08 11.21 8.43
N LEU A 9 11.69 12.47 8.29
CA LEU A 9 10.88 12.91 7.15
C LEU A 9 11.60 12.69 5.82
N TYR A 10 12.90 12.97 5.76
CA TYR A 10 13.71 12.72 4.57
C TYR A 10 13.72 11.23 4.19
N LYS A 11 13.93 10.32 5.15
CA LYS A 11 13.89 8.87 4.91
C LYS A 11 12.51 8.38 4.51
N LEU A 12 11.44 8.96 5.07
CA LEU A 12 10.07 8.66 4.65
C LEU A 12 9.82 9.13 3.20
N ALA A 13 10.20 10.37 2.87
CA ALA A 13 10.09 10.91 1.52
C ALA A 13 10.89 10.09 0.51
N GLN A 14 12.12 9.70 0.88
CA GLN A 14 12.91 8.76 0.09
C GLN A 14 12.15 7.46 -0.12
N SER A 15 11.60 6.85 0.92
CA SER A 15 10.86 5.58 0.83
C SER A 15 9.58 5.70 -0.02
N SER A 16 8.94 6.87 -0.04
CA SER A 16 7.70 7.12 -0.77
C SER A 16 7.88 7.63 -2.20
N VAL A 17 9.11 7.75 -2.73
CA VAL A 17 9.36 8.31 -4.08
C VAL A 17 8.44 7.73 -5.16
N PHE A 18 8.23 6.41 -5.21
CA PHE A 18 7.39 5.79 -6.23
C PHE A 18 5.92 6.20 -6.10
N GLY A 19 5.31 6.05 -4.90
CA GLY A 19 3.93 6.47 -4.67
C GLY A 19 3.71 7.98 -4.78
N GLY A 20 4.64 8.78 -4.28
CA GLY A 20 4.63 10.23 -4.40
C GLY A 20 4.68 10.68 -5.86
N PHE A 21 5.50 10.02 -6.69
CA PHE A 21 5.55 10.29 -8.12
C PHE A 21 4.21 9.98 -8.81
N ILE A 22 3.58 8.84 -8.49
CA ILE A 22 2.23 8.52 -9.01
C ILE A 22 1.24 9.63 -8.64
N LEU A 23 1.19 10.05 -7.37
CA LEU A 23 0.30 11.13 -6.91
C LEU A 23 0.54 12.46 -7.63
N CYS A 24 1.82 12.83 -7.83
CA CYS A 24 2.17 14.00 -8.60
C CYS A 24 1.68 13.90 -10.06
N LEU A 25 1.78 12.74 -10.70
CA LEU A 25 1.25 12.54 -12.04
C LEU A 25 -0.28 12.63 -12.09
N LEU A 26 -0.98 12.07 -11.09
CA LEU A 26 -2.44 12.18 -11.02
C LEU A 26 -2.88 13.65 -11.04
N LEU A 27 -2.26 14.47 -10.17
CA LEU A 27 -2.52 15.89 -10.06
C LEU A 27 -2.07 16.68 -11.28
N ALA A 28 -0.87 16.41 -11.80
CA ALA A 28 -0.34 17.10 -12.97
C ALA A 28 -1.23 16.91 -14.19
N PHE A 29 -1.67 15.68 -14.46
CA PHE A 29 -2.54 15.41 -15.60
C PHE A 29 -3.94 15.99 -15.42
N TRP A 30 -4.42 16.05 -14.17
CA TRP A 30 -5.66 16.76 -13.85
C TRP A 30 -5.54 18.27 -14.11
N LEU A 31 -4.47 18.91 -13.62
CA LEU A 31 -4.21 20.35 -13.81
C LEU A 31 -4.01 20.73 -15.29
N LEU A 32 -3.38 19.85 -16.07
CA LEU A 32 -3.18 20.03 -17.51
C LEU A 32 -4.45 19.75 -18.33
N GLY A 33 -5.54 19.30 -17.70
CA GLY A 33 -6.80 19.01 -18.40
C GLY A 33 -6.68 17.86 -19.40
N ILE A 34 -5.77 16.91 -19.20
CA ILE A 34 -5.64 15.74 -20.07
C ILE A 34 -6.88 14.87 -19.85
N GLN A 35 -7.81 14.89 -20.80
CA GLN A 35 -9.04 14.10 -20.79
C GLN A 35 -8.95 12.96 -21.81
N SER A 36 -9.79 11.92 -21.66
CA SER A 36 -9.88 10.67 -22.46
C SER A 36 -9.09 9.47 -21.95
N GLY A 37 -9.32 8.29 -22.55
CA GLY A 37 -8.59 7.05 -22.28
C GLY A 37 -7.08 7.17 -22.43
N LEU A 38 -6.59 8.10 -23.26
CA LEU A 38 -5.16 8.42 -23.39
C LEU A 38 -4.54 8.83 -22.06
N ARG A 39 -5.31 9.47 -21.16
CA ARG A 39 -4.85 9.86 -19.82
C ARG A 39 -4.40 8.65 -19.00
N ALA A 40 -5.17 7.56 -19.03
CA ALA A 40 -4.87 6.35 -18.27
C ALA A 40 -3.64 5.61 -18.85
N ASP A 41 -3.54 5.56 -20.19
CA ASP A 41 -2.41 4.92 -20.87
C ASP A 41 -1.10 5.71 -20.70
N LEU A 42 -1.15 7.04 -20.79
CA LEU A 42 0.00 7.90 -20.51
C LEU A 42 0.46 7.73 -19.07
N LEU A 43 -0.47 7.68 -18.11
CA LEU A 43 -0.13 7.45 -16.70
C LEU A 43 0.51 6.08 -16.53
N PHE A 44 -0.06 5.03 -17.12
CA PHE A 44 0.53 3.69 -17.10
C PHE A 44 1.95 3.69 -17.68
N GLY A 45 2.16 4.33 -18.83
CA GLY A 45 3.48 4.47 -19.46
C GLY A 45 4.49 5.19 -18.56
N CYS A 46 4.13 6.34 -17.99
CA CYS A 46 5.00 7.09 -17.08
C CYS A 46 5.35 6.27 -15.82
N VAL A 47 4.38 5.56 -15.26
CA VAL A 47 4.57 4.75 -14.05
C VAL A 47 5.42 3.52 -14.34
N LEU A 48 5.24 2.89 -15.51
CA LEU A 48 6.09 1.79 -15.96
C LEU A 48 7.54 2.27 -16.20
N VAL A 49 7.73 3.44 -16.83
CA VAL A 49 9.05 4.03 -17.04
C VAL A 49 9.73 4.29 -15.70
N VAL A 50 9.09 5.00 -14.76
CA VAL A 50 9.73 5.29 -13.47
C VAL A 50 10.05 4.00 -12.70
N GLN A 51 9.18 2.98 -12.78
CA GLN A 51 9.43 1.68 -12.17
C GLN A 51 10.69 1.01 -12.76
N ILE A 52 10.85 1.04 -14.07
CA ILE A 52 12.04 0.52 -14.75
C ILE A 52 13.28 1.30 -14.32
N LEU A 53 13.21 2.64 -14.30
CA LEU A 53 14.33 3.49 -13.90
C LEU A 53 14.76 3.23 -12.45
N LEU A 54 13.82 3.06 -11.52
CA LEU A 54 14.12 2.74 -10.13
C LEU A 54 14.90 1.42 -9.98
N VAL A 55 14.58 0.42 -10.80
CA VAL A 55 15.28 -0.87 -10.80
C VAL A 55 16.63 -0.79 -11.52
N VAL A 56 16.68 -0.17 -12.70
CA VAL A 56 17.91 -0.05 -13.52
C VAL A 56 18.98 0.76 -12.80
N PHE A 57 18.61 1.89 -12.18
CA PHE A 57 19.52 2.70 -11.37
C PHE A 57 19.71 2.18 -9.95
N GLN A 58 19.22 0.97 -9.64
CA GLN A 58 19.41 0.28 -8.37
C GLN A 58 18.89 1.05 -7.13
N PHE A 59 17.94 1.97 -7.32
CA PHE A 59 17.18 2.54 -6.20
C PHE A 59 16.26 1.49 -5.56
N GLU A 60 15.84 0.50 -6.35
CA GLU A 60 15.10 -0.70 -5.94
C GLU A 60 15.86 -1.98 -6.29
N SER A 61 15.88 -2.91 -5.34
CA SER A 61 16.46 -4.23 -5.45
C SER A 61 15.55 -5.21 -6.19
N LYS A 62 16.11 -6.33 -6.66
CA LYS A 62 15.32 -7.43 -7.26
C LYS A 62 14.25 -7.99 -6.31
N LYS A 63 14.49 -7.98 -4.99
CA LYS A 63 13.49 -8.39 -3.99
C LYS A 63 12.34 -7.38 -3.93
N GLU A 64 12.63 -6.08 -3.93
CA GLU A 64 11.62 -5.01 -3.99
C GLU A 64 10.83 -5.09 -5.32
N ALA A 65 11.47 -5.35 -6.45
CA ALA A 65 10.77 -5.54 -7.73
C ALA A 65 9.79 -6.73 -7.72
N LYS A 66 10.13 -7.84 -7.03
CA LYS A 66 9.20 -8.97 -6.84
C LYS A 66 7.98 -8.58 -5.99
N VAL A 67 8.19 -7.79 -4.93
CA VAL A 67 7.10 -7.24 -4.11
C VAL A 67 6.17 -6.41 -5.00
N ILE A 68 6.73 -5.52 -5.82
CA ILE A 68 5.98 -4.65 -6.73
C ILE A 68 5.13 -5.49 -7.70
N GLY A 69 5.71 -6.51 -8.32
CA GLY A 69 4.98 -7.41 -9.21
C GLY A 69 3.84 -8.17 -8.50
N LEU A 70 4.07 -8.66 -7.28
CA LEU A 70 3.05 -9.35 -6.49
C LEU A 70 1.89 -8.43 -6.13
N PHE A 71 2.18 -7.20 -5.69
CA PHE A 71 1.16 -6.21 -5.38
C PHE A 71 0.41 -5.74 -6.63
N HIS A 72 1.10 -5.62 -7.77
CA HIS A 72 0.44 -5.28 -9.03
C HIS A 72 -0.60 -6.35 -9.39
N LEU A 73 -0.23 -7.63 -9.30
CA LEU A 73 -1.14 -8.75 -9.56
C LEU A 73 -2.33 -8.78 -8.60
N VAL A 74 -2.06 -8.82 -7.30
CA VAL A 74 -3.09 -8.95 -6.24
C VAL A 74 -4.00 -7.72 -6.21
N GLY A 75 -3.42 -6.52 -6.34
CA GLY A 75 -4.17 -5.28 -6.43
C GLY A 75 -5.09 -5.24 -7.64
N THR A 76 -4.58 -5.61 -8.83
CA THR A 76 -5.38 -5.63 -10.06
C THR A 76 -6.52 -6.65 -9.98
N ALA A 77 -6.29 -7.82 -9.38
CA ALA A 77 -7.35 -8.81 -9.18
C ALA A 77 -8.49 -8.26 -8.30
N MET A 78 -8.13 -7.53 -7.24
CA MET A 78 -9.12 -6.87 -6.37
C MET A 78 -9.86 -5.75 -7.10
N GLU A 79 -9.17 -4.94 -7.88
CA GLU A 79 -9.77 -3.89 -8.71
C GLU A 79 -10.80 -4.46 -9.70
N VAL A 80 -10.44 -5.53 -10.41
CA VAL A 80 -11.33 -6.16 -11.41
C VAL A 80 -12.61 -6.65 -10.74
N PHE A 81 -12.49 -7.27 -9.56
CA PHE A 81 -13.65 -7.70 -8.80
C PHE A 81 -14.48 -6.52 -8.30
N LYS A 82 -13.84 -5.52 -7.67
CA LYS A 82 -14.51 -4.41 -7.00
C LYS A 82 -15.20 -3.43 -7.93
N THR A 83 -14.66 -3.27 -9.14
CA THR A 83 -15.22 -2.38 -10.15
C THR A 83 -16.16 -3.10 -11.11
N SER A 84 -16.28 -4.42 -11.04
CA SER A 84 -17.21 -5.18 -11.88
C SER A 84 -18.65 -4.67 -11.75
N ALA A 85 -19.45 -4.83 -12.81
CA ALA A 85 -20.83 -4.35 -12.84
C ALA A 85 -21.72 -4.94 -11.72
N ALA A 86 -21.40 -6.15 -11.26
CA ALA A 86 -22.13 -6.79 -10.16
C ALA A 86 -21.83 -6.17 -8.78
N ILE A 87 -20.64 -5.57 -8.61
CA ILE A 87 -20.16 -5.07 -7.33
C ILE A 87 -20.20 -3.54 -7.26
N GLY A 88 -19.74 -2.85 -8.30
CA GLY A 88 -19.87 -1.40 -8.46
C GLY A 88 -19.32 -0.57 -7.29
N SER A 89 -18.24 -1.01 -6.63
CA SER A 89 -17.73 -0.30 -5.45
C SER A 89 -17.16 1.08 -5.77
N TRP A 90 -16.62 1.23 -6.98
CA TRP A 90 -16.24 2.49 -7.63
C TRP A 90 -16.13 2.22 -9.14
N SER A 91 -15.99 3.29 -9.93
CA SER A 91 -15.77 3.20 -11.37
C SER A 91 -14.58 4.05 -11.79
N TYR A 92 -13.89 3.61 -12.85
CA TYR A 92 -12.84 4.39 -13.49
C TYR A 92 -13.44 5.33 -14.54
N ALA A 93 -13.07 6.62 -14.49
CA ALA A 93 -13.66 7.63 -15.38
C ALA A 93 -13.19 7.48 -16.84
N HIS A 94 -11.98 6.98 -17.04
CA HIS A 94 -11.38 6.79 -18.35
C HIS A 94 -10.69 5.43 -18.41
N ILE A 95 -11.18 4.58 -19.31
CA ILE A 95 -10.56 3.30 -19.63
C ILE A 95 -9.64 3.55 -20.82
N GLY A 96 -8.35 3.23 -20.67
CA GLY A 96 -7.36 3.26 -21.74
C GLY A 96 -7.24 1.91 -22.44
N PHE A 97 -6.35 1.82 -23.43
CA PHE A 97 -5.98 0.58 -24.09
C PHE A 97 -5.34 -0.43 -23.13
N PHE A 98 -4.48 0.05 -22.22
CA PHE A 98 -3.81 -0.80 -21.23
C PHE A 98 -4.73 -1.06 -20.03
N ALA A 99 -5.69 -1.96 -20.21
CA ALA A 99 -6.67 -2.32 -19.19
C ALA A 99 -6.99 -3.82 -19.18
N ILE A 100 -7.48 -4.31 -18.04
CA ILE A 100 -8.12 -5.63 -17.90
C ILE A 100 -9.57 -5.40 -17.55
N GLY A 101 -10.48 -5.72 -18.48
CA GLY A 101 -11.90 -5.36 -18.34
C GLY A 101 -12.06 -3.85 -18.24
N ASN A 102 -12.62 -3.38 -17.13
CA ASN A 102 -12.81 -1.96 -16.85
C ASN A 102 -11.73 -1.34 -15.95
N VAL A 103 -10.62 -2.05 -15.73
CA VAL A 103 -9.54 -1.63 -14.83
C VAL A 103 -8.29 -1.22 -15.62
N PRO A 104 -7.92 0.06 -15.60
CA PRO A 104 -6.64 0.51 -16.15
C PRO A 104 -5.45 -0.11 -15.40
N LEU A 105 -4.41 -0.54 -16.12
CA LEU A 105 -3.27 -1.24 -15.52
C LEU A 105 -2.41 -0.36 -14.59
N PHE A 106 -2.50 0.97 -14.66
CA PHE A 106 -1.78 1.84 -13.73
C PHE A 106 -2.24 1.62 -12.27
N THR A 107 -3.47 1.15 -12.08
CA THR A 107 -4.09 0.95 -10.75
C THR A 107 -3.37 -0.14 -9.96
N GLY A 108 -2.92 -1.20 -10.62
CA GLY A 108 -2.04 -2.21 -10.03
C GLY A 108 -0.76 -1.60 -9.46
N PHE A 109 -0.18 -0.60 -10.15
CA PHE A 109 0.99 0.11 -9.63
C PHE A 109 0.70 0.99 -8.41
N MET A 110 -0.54 1.44 -8.22
CA MET A 110 -0.91 2.13 -6.98
C MET A 110 -0.78 1.21 -5.76
N TYR A 111 -1.28 -0.03 -5.85
CA TYR A 111 -1.04 -1.04 -4.81
C TYR A 111 0.46 -1.34 -4.67
N ALA A 112 1.16 -1.51 -5.80
CA ALA A 112 2.60 -1.75 -5.81
C ALA A 112 3.40 -0.63 -5.12
N SER A 113 2.91 0.61 -5.15
CA SER A 113 3.53 1.73 -4.45
C SER A 113 3.49 1.60 -2.93
N VAL A 114 2.44 0.99 -2.38
CA VAL A 114 2.34 0.67 -0.95
C VAL A 114 3.37 -0.41 -0.58
N GLY A 115 3.48 -1.46 -1.41
CA GLY A 115 4.48 -2.52 -1.23
C GLY A 115 5.92 -1.98 -1.31
N SER A 116 6.22 -1.16 -2.31
CA SER A 116 7.52 -0.47 -2.46
C SER A 116 7.81 0.40 -1.23
N PHE A 117 6.85 1.20 -0.77
CA PHE A 117 7.01 2.04 0.41
C PHE A 117 7.38 1.23 1.67
N ILE A 118 6.67 0.13 1.95
CA ILE A 118 6.94 -0.72 3.11
C ILE A 118 8.33 -1.37 2.99
N ALA A 119 8.66 -1.95 1.83
CA ALA A 119 9.95 -2.61 1.60
C ALA A 119 11.13 -1.62 1.72
N ARG A 120 10.96 -0.40 1.19
CA ARG A 120 11.98 0.65 1.26
C ARG A 120 12.11 1.23 2.66
N CYS A 121 10.99 1.43 3.38
CA CYS A 121 11.03 1.79 4.79
C CYS A 121 11.85 0.76 5.59
N TRP A 122 11.57 -0.54 5.39
CA TRP A 122 12.32 -1.60 6.06
C TRP A 122 13.82 -1.48 5.82
N ARG A 123 14.23 -1.28 4.56
CA ARG A 123 15.65 -1.18 4.17
C ARG A 123 16.31 0.10 4.68
N ILE A 124 15.68 1.26 4.50
CA ILE A 124 16.25 2.59 4.77
C ILE A 124 16.28 2.91 6.27
N LEU A 125 15.23 2.50 6.99
CA LEU A 125 15.11 2.69 8.44
C LEU A 125 15.61 1.49 9.24
N GLN A 126 16.05 0.42 8.56
CA GLN A 126 16.63 -0.79 9.15
C GLN A 126 15.71 -1.43 10.18
N PHE A 127 14.47 -1.71 9.78
CA PHE A 127 13.46 -2.28 10.68
C PHE A 127 13.91 -3.60 11.29
N LYS A 128 13.75 -3.70 12.60
CA LYS A 128 13.85 -4.91 13.40
C LYS A 128 12.56 -5.09 14.18
N PHE A 129 12.10 -6.32 14.32
CA PHE A 129 10.82 -6.61 14.97
C PHE A 129 11.05 -7.26 16.33
N GLU A 130 10.33 -6.76 17.33
CA GLU A 130 10.24 -7.35 18.65
C GLU A 130 8.86 -8.03 18.79
N ASN A 131 8.82 -9.23 19.36
CA ASN A 131 7.60 -10.03 19.54
C ASN A 131 6.79 -10.17 18.24
N TYR A 132 7.46 -10.48 17.14
CA TYR A 132 6.78 -10.79 15.89
C TYR A 132 6.03 -12.13 16.04
N PRO A 133 4.73 -12.19 15.72
CA PRO A 133 3.94 -13.41 15.90
C PRO A 133 4.41 -14.54 14.98
N PRO A 134 4.08 -15.80 15.30
CA PRO A 134 4.33 -16.93 14.41
C PRO A 134 3.83 -16.66 13.00
N PHE A 135 4.68 -16.95 12.00
CA PHE A 135 4.42 -16.59 10.60
C PHE A 135 3.04 -17.07 10.10
N TRP A 136 2.60 -18.26 10.49
CA TRP A 136 1.31 -18.80 10.09
C TRP A 136 0.14 -17.92 10.54
N GLN A 137 0.19 -17.31 11.73
CA GLN A 137 -0.86 -16.40 12.23
C GLN A 137 -1.00 -15.19 11.32
N THR A 138 0.14 -14.65 10.87
CA THR A 138 0.19 -13.48 9.98
C THR A 138 -0.38 -13.79 8.60
N VAL A 139 -0.09 -14.98 8.08
CA VAL A 139 -0.62 -15.46 6.79
C VAL A 139 -2.12 -15.70 6.90
N VAL A 140 -2.60 -16.40 7.93
CA VAL A 140 -4.04 -16.65 8.16
C VAL A 140 -4.80 -15.33 8.27
N LEU A 141 -4.33 -14.39 9.10
CA LEU A 141 -4.96 -13.07 9.23
C LEU A 141 -5.02 -12.33 7.90
N SER A 142 -3.93 -12.35 7.12
CA SER A 142 -3.88 -11.69 5.81
C SER A 142 -4.83 -12.31 4.79
N VAL A 143 -4.90 -13.65 4.76
CA VAL A 143 -5.86 -14.36 3.90
C VAL A 143 -7.28 -14.03 4.28
N LEU A 144 -7.61 -14.00 5.58
CA LEU A 144 -8.95 -13.62 6.06
C LEU A 144 -9.30 -12.17 5.70
N ILE A 145 -8.35 -11.25 5.83
CA ILE A 145 -8.53 -9.85 5.39
C ILE A 145 -8.81 -9.79 3.89
N TYR A 146 -7.98 -10.45 3.08
CA TYR A 146 -8.16 -10.47 1.63
C TYR A 146 -9.49 -11.07 1.24
N ALA A 147 -9.82 -12.25 1.78
CA ALA A 147 -11.10 -12.91 1.55
C ALA A 147 -12.28 -12.01 1.92
N ASN A 148 -12.25 -11.35 3.10
CA ASN A 148 -13.29 -10.41 3.49
C ASN A 148 -13.45 -9.26 2.48
N PHE A 149 -12.35 -8.77 1.87
CA PHE A 149 -12.48 -7.79 0.79
C PHE A 149 -13.24 -8.33 -0.42
N PHE A 150 -13.23 -9.62 -0.75
CA PHE A 150 -14.07 -10.15 -1.83
C PHE A 150 -15.47 -10.51 -1.35
N THR A 151 -15.62 -11.01 -0.12
CA THR A 151 -16.86 -11.64 0.32
C THR A 151 -17.84 -10.71 1.02
N HIS A 152 -17.42 -9.55 1.55
CA HIS A 152 -18.33 -8.66 2.31
C HIS A 152 -19.50 -8.08 1.48
N HIS A 153 -19.46 -8.26 0.17
CA HIS A 153 -20.57 -7.94 -0.73
C HIS A 153 -21.69 -8.98 -0.71
N TYR A 154 -21.37 -10.21 -0.32
CA TYR A 154 -22.29 -11.36 -0.29
C TYR A 154 -22.52 -11.90 1.12
N LEU A 155 -21.56 -11.69 2.03
CA LEU A 155 -21.57 -12.13 3.42
C LEU A 155 -21.47 -10.90 4.34
N PRO A 156 -21.84 -11.04 5.63
CA PRO A 156 -21.63 -9.98 6.61
C PRO A 156 -20.18 -9.48 6.63
N ASP A 157 -19.99 -8.15 6.68
CA ASP A 157 -18.67 -7.55 6.78
C ASP A 157 -18.06 -7.82 8.17
N ILE A 158 -17.08 -8.71 8.24
CA ILE A 158 -16.44 -9.13 9.50
C ILE A 158 -15.25 -8.22 9.89
N ARG A 159 -15.18 -7.00 9.36
CA ARG A 159 -14.05 -6.07 9.61
C ARG A 159 -13.75 -5.86 11.09
N SER A 160 -14.80 -5.71 11.91
CA SER A 160 -14.67 -5.55 13.37
C SER A 160 -13.94 -6.73 14.03
N VAL A 161 -14.24 -7.95 13.58
CA VAL A 161 -13.56 -9.17 14.05
C VAL A 161 -12.11 -9.19 13.57
N LEU A 162 -11.85 -8.78 12.33
CA LEU A 162 -10.49 -8.69 11.78
C LEU A 162 -9.63 -7.66 12.52
N PHE A 163 -10.21 -6.53 12.95
CA PHE A 163 -9.51 -5.55 13.80
C PHE A 163 -9.14 -6.15 15.16
N LEU A 164 -10.07 -6.88 15.79
CA LEU A 164 -9.80 -7.58 17.05
C LEU A 164 -8.67 -8.59 16.87
N LEU A 165 -8.73 -9.41 15.82
CA LEU A 165 -7.70 -10.40 15.51
C LEU A 165 -6.33 -9.74 15.23
N ALA A 166 -6.30 -8.63 14.49
CA ALA A 166 -5.07 -7.86 14.30
C ALA A 166 -4.52 -7.34 15.63
N GLY A 167 -5.38 -6.87 16.54
CA GLY A 167 -5.03 -6.49 17.91
C GLY A 167 -4.43 -7.64 18.71
N VAL A 168 -5.00 -8.84 18.63
CA VAL A 168 -4.49 -10.04 19.31
C VAL A 168 -3.14 -10.48 18.74
N VAL A 169 -3.02 -10.52 17.40
CA VAL A 169 -1.82 -11.03 16.71
C VAL A 169 -0.64 -10.06 16.82
N TYR A 170 -0.87 -8.76 16.66
CA TYR A 170 0.19 -7.75 16.56
C TYR A 170 0.23 -6.74 17.72
N GLY A 171 -0.67 -6.85 18.71
CA GLY A 171 -0.75 -5.88 19.81
C GLY A 171 0.51 -5.77 20.67
N ARG A 172 1.38 -6.78 20.61
CA ARG A 172 2.68 -6.80 21.29
C ARG A 172 3.88 -6.59 20.36
N THR A 173 3.64 -6.40 19.06
CA THR A 173 4.70 -6.29 18.06
C THR A 173 5.18 -4.85 17.94
N PHE A 174 6.49 -4.65 18.11
CA PHE A 174 7.14 -3.34 17.97
C PHE A 174 8.15 -3.35 16.82
N ILE A 175 8.18 -2.25 16.08
CA ILE A 175 9.21 -1.96 15.07
C ILE A 175 10.27 -1.10 15.73
N HIS A 176 11.50 -1.60 15.76
CA HIS A 176 12.69 -0.84 16.10
C HIS A 176 13.36 -0.34 14.83
N PHE A 177 13.72 0.93 14.80
CA PHE A 177 14.30 1.57 13.63
C PHE A 177 15.30 2.66 13.98
N LYS A 178 16.25 2.90 13.06
CA LYS A 178 17.29 3.92 13.21
C LYS A 178 17.08 5.05 12.21
N VAL A 179 16.82 6.23 12.74
CA VAL A 179 16.63 7.44 11.93
C VAL A 179 17.98 8.04 11.58
N TYR A 180 18.67 8.67 12.54
CA TYR A 180 20.02 9.19 12.35
C TYR A 180 20.99 8.60 13.37
N GLN A 181 21.00 9.10 14.60
CA GLN A 181 21.84 8.59 15.69
C GLN A 181 21.04 7.75 16.68
N LYS A 182 19.79 8.13 16.94
CA LYS A 182 18.92 7.46 17.92
C LYS A 182 18.17 6.27 17.32
N GLN A 183 17.99 5.25 18.16
CA GLN A 183 17.04 4.16 17.90
C GLN A 183 15.67 4.56 18.45
N TRP A 184 14.64 4.24 17.69
CA TRP A 184 13.24 4.50 18.01
C TRP A 184 12.45 3.21 17.92
N ARG A 185 11.35 3.16 18.68
CA ARG A 185 10.39 2.07 18.60
C ARG A 185 8.98 2.59 18.42
N ILE A 186 8.18 1.87 17.64
CA ILE A 186 6.76 2.17 17.42
C ILE A 186 5.95 0.86 17.42
N PRO A 187 4.76 0.79 18.02
CA PRO A 187 3.87 -0.35 17.83
C PRO A 187 3.56 -0.55 16.34
N LEU A 188 3.61 -1.78 15.85
CA LEU A 188 3.34 -2.10 14.43
C LEU A 188 1.95 -1.59 14.00
N LEU A 189 0.94 -1.81 14.82
CA LEU A 189 -0.43 -1.35 14.53
C LEU A 189 -0.51 0.18 14.43
N LEU A 190 0.26 0.92 15.24
CA LEU A 190 0.31 2.37 15.14
C LEU A 190 1.00 2.81 13.84
N ALA A 191 2.10 2.15 13.45
CA ALA A 191 2.76 2.41 12.17
C ALA A 191 1.81 2.15 10.98
N CYS A 192 1.05 1.06 11.02
CA CYS A 192 0.01 0.77 10.03
C CYS A 192 -1.09 1.83 10.04
N GLY A 193 -1.56 2.30 11.20
CA GLY A 193 -2.56 3.37 11.29
C GLY A 193 -2.07 4.70 10.70
N LEU A 194 -0.82 5.08 10.95
CA LEU A 194 -0.23 6.29 10.38
C LEU A 194 -0.06 6.17 8.87
N ALA A 195 0.40 5.02 8.37
CA ALA A 195 0.47 4.76 6.93
C ALA A 195 -0.93 4.72 6.29
N ALA A 196 -1.95 4.20 7.00
CA ALA A 196 -3.34 4.18 6.51
C ALA A 196 -3.90 5.60 6.35
N ALA A 197 -3.52 6.52 7.25
CA ALA A 197 -3.88 7.93 7.11
C ALA A 197 -3.28 8.53 5.84
N VAL A 198 -2.01 8.23 5.54
CA VAL A 198 -1.36 8.70 4.29
C VAL A 198 -2.07 8.14 3.06
N ILE A 199 -2.41 6.84 3.05
CA ILE A 199 -3.18 6.23 1.96
C ILE A 199 -4.56 6.88 1.85
N PHE A 200 -5.23 7.16 2.96
CA PHE A 200 -6.51 7.83 2.96
C PHE A 200 -6.44 9.25 2.36
N PHE A 201 -5.36 10.01 2.60
CA PHE A 201 -5.13 11.28 1.92
C PHE A 201 -4.85 11.09 0.42
N ALA A 202 -4.03 10.10 0.06
CA ALA A 202 -3.74 9.74 -1.34
C ALA A 202 -5.03 9.36 -2.10
N GLU A 203 -5.94 8.65 -1.44
CA GLU A 203 -7.24 8.26 -1.97
C GLU A 203 -8.13 9.48 -2.27
N ASN A 204 -8.09 10.50 -1.40
CA ASN A 204 -8.79 11.76 -1.63
C ASN A 204 -8.19 12.53 -2.82
N VAL A 205 -6.86 12.51 -3.00
CA VAL A 205 -6.20 13.11 -4.18
C VAL A 205 -6.64 12.43 -5.48
N GLY A 206 -6.73 11.10 -5.46
CA GLY A 206 -7.13 10.32 -6.63
C GLY A 206 -8.59 10.55 -7.06
N THR A 207 -9.51 10.53 -6.09
CA THR A 207 -10.93 10.84 -6.31
C THR A 207 -11.15 12.29 -6.70
N PHE A 208 -10.41 13.24 -6.11
CA PHE A 208 -10.44 14.66 -6.48
C PHE A 208 -10.02 14.86 -7.94
N SER A 209 -8.98 14.13 -8.35
CA SER A 209 -8.47 14.15 -9.73
C SER A 209 -9.36 13.41 -10.73
N ARG A 210 -10.47 12.80 -10.27
CA ARG A 210 -11.44 12.00 -11.04
C ARG A 210 -10.84 10.83 -11.80
N TYR A 211 -9.82 10.16 -11.26
CA TYR A 211 -9.34 8.91 -11.85
C TYR A 211 -10.30 7.75 -11.59
N TRP A 212 -10.79 7.66 -10.36
CA TRP A 212 -11.90 6.80 -9.99
C TRP A 212 -12.92 7.61 -9.17
N VAL A 213 -14.16 7.15 -9.20
CA VAL A 213 -15.30 7.84 -8.61
C VAL A 213 -16.12 6.84 -7.81
N TYR A 214 -16.38 7.17 -6.54
CA TYR A 214 -17.31 6.41 -5.71
C TYR A 214 -18.77 6.72 -6.10
N PRO A 215 -19.74 5.81 -5.85
CA PRO A 215 -21.14 6.05 -6.17
C PRO A 215 -21.72 7.34 -5.58
N ASN A 216 -21.24 7.75 -4.41
CA ASN A 216 -21.64 8.99 -3.74
C ASN A 216 -20.87 10.25 -4.19
N GLN A 217 -20.01 10.13 -5.21
CA GLN A 217 -19.20 11.22 -5.77
C GLN A 217 -19.54 11.49 -7.25
N VAL A 218 -20.57 10.84 -7.81
CA VAL A 218 -20.95 10.96 -9.22
C VAL A 218 -21.34 12.41 -9.57
N ASP A 219 -22.10 13.07 -8.70
CA ASP A 219 -22.59 14.44 -8.91
C ASP A 219 -21.62 15.53 -8.42
N GLY A 220 -20.52 15.14 -7.77
CA GLY A 220 -19.61 16.10 -7.15
C GLY A 220 -18.59 15.44 -6.24
N TRP A 221 -17.41 16.07 -6.12
CA TRP A 221 -16.41 15.56 -5.21
C TRP A 221 -16.76 15.90 -3.76
N HIS A 222 -16.76 14.89 -2.92
CA HIS A 222 -16.81 15.01 -1.47
C HIS A 222 -15.70 14.17 -0.87
N MET A 223 -15.27 14.51 0.34
CA MET A 223 -14.23 13.74 1.04
C MET A 223 -14.64 12.28 1.19
N VAL A 224 -13.68 11.38 0.96
CA VAL A 224 -13.91 9.93 1.03
C VAL A 224 -14.35 9.56 2.45
N PRO A 225 -15.41 8.72 2.62
CA PRO A 225 -15.92 8.40 3.95
C PRO A 225 -14.87 7.79 4.87
N LEU A 226 -14.86 8.20 6.14
CA LEU A 226 -13.93 7.67 7.15
C LEU A 226 -14.02 6.15 7.31
N GLY A 227 -15.15 5.53 6.98
CA GLY A 227 -15.28 4.07 6.95
C GLY A 227 -14.25 3.37 6.05
N LYS A 228 -13.72 4.05 5.01
CA LYS A 228 -12.65 3.54 4.14
C LYS A 228 -11.29 3.50 4.82
N PHE A 229 -11.04 4.34 5.82
CA PHE A 229 -9.81 4.31 6.62
C PHE A 229 -9.57 2.92 7.21
N GLY A 230 -10.62 2.29 7.74
CA GLY A 230 -10.54 0.94 8.29
C GLY A 230 -10.13 -0.12 7.25
N SER A 231 -10.58 0.04 6.00
CA SER A 231 -10.15 -0.83 4.90
C SER A 231 -8.68 -0.62 4.56
N TRP A 232 -8.19 0.62 4.53
CA TRP A 232 -6.77 0.91 4.29
C TRP A 232 -5.87 0.37 5.41
N PHE A 233 -6.32 0.45 6.65
CA PHE A 233 -5.62 -0.16 7.78
C PHE A 233 -5.44 -1.67 7.60
N LEU A 234 -6.52 -2.41 7.30
CA LEU A 234 -6.42 -3.86 7.07
C LEU A 234 -5.62 -4.19 5.81
N LEU A 235 -5.76 -3.40 4.75
CA LEU A 235 -4.94 -3.54 3.55
C LEU A 235 -3.45 -3.41 3.89
N LEU A 236 -3.07 -2.50 4.80
CA LEU A 236 -1.68 -2.36 5.24
C LEU A 236 -1.18 -3.54 6.07
N ILE A 237 -2.03 -4.17 6.88
CA ILE A 237 -1.68 -5.42 7.57
C ILE A 237 -1.36 -6.51 6.54
N LEU A 238 -2.24 -6.71 5.57
CA LEU A 238 -2.02 -7.64 4.47
C LEU A 238 -0.76 -7.27 3.67
N SER A 239 -0.56 -5.99 3.37
CA SER A 239 0.56 -5.48 2.59
C SER A 239 1.88 -5.76 3.31
N PHE A 240 1.91 -5.54 4.62
CA PHE A 240 3.06 -5.85 5.44
C PHE A 240 3.41 -7.33 5.33
N VAL A 241 2.43 -8.24 5.47
CA VAL A 241 2.68 -9.69 5.34
C VAL A 241 3.16 -10.08 3.94
N LEU A 242 2.60 -9.50 2.87
CA LEU A 242 3.09 -9.73 1.50
C LEU A 242 4.57 -9.36 1.34
N VAL A 243 5.01 -8.24 1.93
CA VAL A 243 6.44 -7.86 1.92
C VAL A 243 7.27 -8.86 2.73
N THR A 244 6.75 -9.35 3.85
CA THR A 244 7.45 -10.28 4.74
C THR A 244 7.62 -11.66 4.11
N LEU A 245 6.73 -12.09 3.20
CA LEU A 245 6.91 -13.31 2.41
C LEU A 245 8.19 -13.27 1.57
N VAL A 246 8.54 -12.09 1.05
CA VAL A 246 9.76 -11.88 0.25
C VAL A 246 11.01 -11.67 1.12
N HIS A 247 10.84 -11.22 2.37
CA HIS A 247 11.90 -10.89 3.33
C HIS A 247 11.92 -11.80 4.56
N ARG A 248 11.44 -13.05 4.42
CA ARG A 248 11.20 -13.96 5.54
C ARG A 248 12.43 -14.21 6.42
N ASP A 249 13.61 -14.19 5.81
CA ASP A 249 14.92 -14.38 6.45
C ASP A 249 15.25 -13.31 7.51
N LYS A 250 14.58 -12.16 7.48
CA LYS A 250 14.88 -11.00 8.34
C LYS A 250 13.86 -10.74 9.44
N LEU A 251 12.86 -11.60 9.57
CA LEU A 251 11.73 -11.43 10.50
C LEU A 251 12.09 -11.75 11.94
N TYR A 252 12.75 -12.88 12.14
CA TYR A 252 13.14 -13.36 13.45
C TYR A 252 14.59 -12.96 13.66
N LEU A 253 14.86 -12.20 14.72
CA LEU A 253 16.22 -12.04 15.20
C LEU A 253 16.78 -13.46 15.38
N ARG A 254 17.85 -13.80 14.66
CA ARG A 254 18.62 -15.00 14.99
C ARG A 254 19.08 -14.83 16.44
N THR A 255 18.50 -15.58 17.35
CA THR A 255 19.13 -15.90 18.61
C THR A 255 20.27 -16.86 18.29
N ASP A 256 21.36 -16.33 17.74
CA ASP A 256 22.65 -17.01 17.77
C ASP A 256 23.16 -16.84 19.21
N CYS A 257 22.53 -17.57 20.14
CA CYS A 257 23.07 -17.85 21.45
C CYS A 257 24.02 -19.03 21.26
N GLU A 258 25.31 -18.73 21.41
CA GLU A 258 26.32 -19.58 22.02
C GLU A 258 26.02 -21.09 21.94
N LYS A 259 26.55 -21.73 20.90
CA LYS A 259 27.10 -23.08 21.10
C LYS A 259 28.59 -22.91 21.24
N SER A 260 29.06 -23.17 22.46
CA SER A 260 30.45 -23.26 22.89
C SER A 260 31.33 -24.05 21.92
#